data_AF-A0A413RZT4-F1
#
_entry.id   AF-A0A413RZT4-F1
#
_cell.length_a   1.000
_cell.length_b   1.000
_cell.length_c   1.000
_cell.angle_alpha   90.00
_cell.angle_beta   90.00
_cell.angle_gamma   90.00
#
_symmetry.space_group_name_H-M   'P 1'
#
loop_
_entity.id
_entity.type
_entity.pdbx_description
1 polymer ?
#
loop_
_entity_poly.entity_id
_entity_poly.type
_entity_poly.pdbx_seq_one_letter_code
_entity_poly.pdbx_strand_id
1 'polypeptide(L)' 'MAKMGRPKIDNPKVNKISVRLSNEEHEKLVEFAKAHSMTKAEAFKKGLELLYEQCK' A
#
# COMPACT_ATOMS: atom_id res chain seq x y z
N MET A 1 -30.23 17.50 17.53
CA MET A 1 -30.00 16.84 16.22
C MET A 1 -28.55 16.39 16.16
N ALA A 2 -28.29 15.08 16.21
CA ALA A 2 -26.94 14.54 16.20
C ALA A 2 -26.29 14.87 14.85
N LYS A 3 -25.20 15.66 14.87
CA LYS A 3 -24.33 15.83 13.70
C LYS A 3 -23.78 14.44 13.37
N MET A 4 -24.35 13.77 12.37
CA MET A 4 -23.82 12.49 11.92
C MET A 4 -22.35 12.68 11.53
N GLY A 5 -21.46 12.14 12.35
CA GLY A 5 -20.04 12.09 12.07
C GLY A 5 -19.75 11.14 10.90
N ARG A 6 -18.46 10.96 10.59
CA ARG A 6 -17.98 10.01 9.58
C ARG A 6 -18.70 8.66 9.77
N PRO A 7 -19.35 8.10 8.75
CA PRO A 7 -19.97 6.78 8.85
C PRO A 7 -18.98 5.80 9.45
N LYS A 8 -19.41 4.99 10.43
CA LYS A 8 -18.61 3.87 10.92
C LYS A 8 -18.37 2.94 9.74
N ILE A 9 -17.24 3.12 9.08
CA ILE A 9 -16.72 2.17 8.11
C ILE A 9 -16.14 1.03 8.95
N ASP A 10 -16.61 -0.19 8.69
CA ASP A 10 -16.30 -1.38 9.49
C ASP A 10 -14.83 -1.79 9.40
N ASN A 11 -14.14 -1.38 8.32
CA ASN A 11 -12.73 -1.68 8.13
C ASN A 11 -11.96 -0.45 7.61
N PRO A 12 -11.74 0.56 8.47
CA PRO A 12 -10.97 1.72 8.05
C PRO A 12 -9.54 1.26 7.77
N LYS A 13 -8.96 1.68 6.64
CA LYS A 13 -7.53 1.51 6.36
C LYS A 13 -6.74 2.45 7.29
N VAL A 14 -6.73 2.15 8.59
CA VAL A 14 -6.09 2.94 9.65
C VAL A 14 -4.58 2.77 9.66
N ASN A 15 -4.07 1.63 9.21
CA ASN A 15 -2.65 1.34 9.24
C ASN A 15 -1.95 2.06 8.10
N LYS A 16 -1.27 3.16 8.45
CA LYS A 16 -0.38 3.89 7.55
C LYS A 16 1.05 3.41 7.79
N ILE A 17 1.66 2.82 6.77
CA ILE A 17 3.08 2.46 6.77
C ILE A 17 3.83 3.54 6.01
N SER A 18 4.76 4.21 6.69
CA SER A 18 5.68 5.19 6.11
C SER A 18 7.07 4.55 6.05
N VAL A 19 7.44 4.01 4.89
CA VAL A 19 8.79 3.46 4.66
C VAL A 19 9.63 4.51 3.96
N ARG A 20 10.84 4.76 4.48
CA ARG A 20 11.85 5.56 3.79
C ARG A 20 12.60 4.64 2.84
N LEU A 21 12.54 4.97 1.56
CA LEU A 21 13.22 4.25 0.50
C LEU A 21 14.37 5.11 0.00
N SER A 22 15.47 4.49 -0.39
CA SER A 22 16.51 5.14 -1.17
C SER A 22 15.99 5.48 -2.56
N ASN A 23 16.61 6.45 -3.25
CA ASN A 23 16.17 6.88 -4.58
C ASN A 23 16.11 5.71 -5.58
N GLU A 24 17.12 4.82 -5.54
CA GLU A 24 17.20 3.64 -6.40
C GLU A 24 16.03 2.66 -6.19
N GLU A 25 15.65 2.42 -4.93
CA GLU A 25 14.53 1.54 -4.57
C GLU A 25 13.20 2.14 -5.03
N HIS A 26 13.06 3.46 -4.91
CA HIS A 26 11.88 4.17 -5.38
C HIS A 26 11.76 4.18 -6.90
N GLU A 27 12.87 4.33 -7.65
CA GLU A 27 12.85 4.21 -9.11
C GLU A 27 12.45 2.80 -9.56
N LYS A 28 13.07 1.76 -8.99
CA LYS A 28 12.70 0.36 -9.28
C LYS A 28 11.22 0.11 -9.01
N LEU A 29 10.71 0.61 -7.89
CA LEU A 29 9.28 0.50 -7.56
C LEU A 29 8.40 1.26 -8.55
N VAL A 30 8.80 2.45 -8.99
CA VAL A 30 8.04 3.26 -9.96
C VAL A 30 8.03 2.60 -11.34
N GLU A 31 9.16 2.04 -11.79
CA GLU A 31 9.23 1.28 -13.03
C GLU A 31 8.37 0.02 -12.97
N PHE A 32 8.45 -0.73 -11.88
CA PHE A 32 7.61 -1.91 -11.67
C PHE A 32 6.12 -1.56 -11.64
N ALA A 33 5.77 -0.48 -10.93
CA ALA A 33 4.42 0.04 -10.87
C ALA A 33 3.90 0.47 -12.25
N LYS A 34 4.74 1.12 -13.07
CA LYS A 34 4.43 1.47 -14.47
C LYS A 34 4.21 0.23 -15.33
N ALA A 35 5.13 -0.73 -15.27
CA ALA A 35 5.07 -1.95 -16.07
C ALA A 35 3.80 -2.75 -15.80
N HIS A 36 3.34 -2.77 -14.55
CA HIS A 36 2.13 -3.48 -14.15
C HIS A 36 0.88 -2.60 -14.01
N SER A 37 0.91 -1.33 -14.46
CA SER A 37 -0.20 -0.36 -14.37
C SER A 37 -0.86 -0.29 -12.98
N MET A 38 -0.04 -0.32 -11.93
CA MET A 38 -0.49 -0.30 -10.54
C MET A 38 0.05 0.93 -9.81
N THR A 39 -0.63 1.36 -8.75
CA THR A 39 -0.10 2.43 -7.90
C THR A 39 1.06 1.91 -7.06
N LYS A 40 1.96 2.81 -6.63
CA LYS A 40 3.09 2.45 -5.74
C LYS A 40 2.59 1.69 -4.49
N ALA A 41 1.44 2.08 -3.95
CA ALA A 41 0.81 1.44 -2.81
C ALA A 41 0.32 0.02 -3.12
N GLU A 42 -0.17 -0.24 -4.33
CA GLU A 42 -0.57 -1.59 -4.77
C GLU A 42 0.64 -2.47 -5.03
N ALA A 43 1.70 -1.93 -5.64
CA ALA A 43 2.97 -2.64 -5.80
C ALA A 43 3.52 -3.09 -4.43
N PHE A 44 3.49 -2.21 -3.42
CA PHE A 44 3.86 -2.56 -2.04
C PHE A 44 2.99 -3.66 -1.44
N LYS A 45 1.68 -3.60 -1.63
CA LYS A 45 0.75 -4.64 -1.12
C LYS A 45 1.02 -6.00 -1.74
N LYS A 46 1.22 -6.04 -3.07
CA LYS A 46 1.62 -7.26 -3.77
C LYS A 46 2.96 -7.78 -3.28
N GLY A 47 3.93 -6.90 -3.05
CA GLY A 47 5.22 -7.28 -2.47
C GLY A 47 5.07 -7.93 -1.09
N LEU A 48 4.20 -7.38 -0.23
CA LEU A 48 3.86 -7.97 1.06
C LEU A 48 3.18 -9.34 0.90
N GLU A 49 2.18 -9.48 0.03
CA GLU A 49 1.52 -10.76 -0.23
C GLU A 49 2.51 -11.83 -0.71
N LEU A 50 3.40 -11.51 -1.64
CA LEU A 50 4.45 -12.41 -2.12
C LEU A 50 5.44 -12.81 -1.02
N LEU A 51 5.84 -11.87 -0.16
CA LEU A 51 6.68 -12.14 1.02
C LEU A 51 5.99 -13.10 1.99
N TYR A 52 4.69 -12.92 2.22
CA TYR A 52 3.88 -13.84 3.04
C TYR A 52 3.75 -15.23 2.41
N GLU A 53 3.63 -15.30 1.09
CA GLU A 53 3.54 -16.57 0.35
C GLU A 53 4.86 -17.33 0.36
N GLN A 54 6.00 -16.64 0.26
CA GLN A 54 7.33 -17.24 0.34
C GLN A 54 7.73 -17.71 1.74
N CYS A 55 7.14 -17.13 2.80
CA CYS A 55 7.42 -17.49 4.18
C CYS A 55 6.51 -18.64 4.69
N LYS A 56 5.68 -19.21 3.81
CA LYS A 56 4.76 -20.31 4.09
C LYS A 56 5.34 -21.64 3.63
#